data_AF-A0A8C0H8Y3-F1
#
_entry.id   AF-A0A8C0H8Y3-F1
#
_cell.length_a   1.000
_cell.length_b   1.000
_cell.length_c   1.000
_cell.angle_alpha   90.00
_cell.angle_beta   90.00
_cell.angle_gamma   90.00
#
_symmetry.space_group_name_H-M   'P 1'
#
loop_
_entity.id
_entity.type
_entity.pdbx_description
1 polymer ?
#
loop_
_entity_poly.entity_id
_entity_poly.type
_entity_poly.pdbx_seq_one_letter_code
_entity_poly.pdbx_strand_id
1 'polypeptide(L)'
;CREQLGRCCNASANLVLSRDNTPLGSRIVCDGQPGVPYDSCAVVGNGGILRNSSCGPEIDRRRLTGASLPARRFRGLGRWRRPFAEAVGAYGAALLLVPAFSFAAYTAVSFQALYTLEDFGSPARTLFMNPEYLARLDGHWRSHGLRPNRLSSGFMLVSSALEMCRHLTLYGFWPFPSDPEGRPLPHHYYDNQPPRSGVHAMPEEFTRYLGMHLQGALRLHLGCCQEGPSCCHVWVPNGPASVSPLASCRACRG
;
A
#
# COMPACT_ATOMS: atom_id res chain seq x y z
N CYS A 1 -8.39 16.70 1.07
CA CYS A 1 -7.31 15.68 1.10
C CYS A 1 -6.56 15.59 -0.24
N ARG A 2 -7.17 15.07 -1.33
CA ARG A 2 -6.48 14.87 -2.63
C ARG A 2 -5.79 16.12 -3.19
N GLU A 3 -6.50 17.25 -3.21
CA GLU A 3 -5.94 18.52 -3.67
C GLU A 3 -4.77 19.02 -2.79
N GLN A 4 -4.86 18.80 -1.47
CA GLN A 4 -3.77 19.17 -0.55
C GLN A 4 -2.53 18.31 -0.75
N LEU A 5 -2.71 17.01 -1.03
CA LEU A 5 -1.61 16.10 -1.39
C LEU A 5 -0.96 16.52 -2.72
N GLY A 6 -1.78 16.80 -3.74
CA GLY A 6 -1.29 17.31 -5.02
C GLY A 6 -0.50 18.61 -4.90
N ARG A 7 -0.91 19.52 -4.00
CA ARG A 7 -0.18 20.78 -3.72
C ARG A 7 1.09 20.59 -2.89
N CYS A 8 1.11 19.66 -1.93
CA CYS A 8 2.29 19.46 -1.07
C CYS A 8 3.42 18.74 -1.80
N CYS A 9 3.04 17.74 -2.58
CA CYS A 9 3.91 16.61 -2.86
C CYS A 9 3.98 16.34 -4.36
N ASN A 10 2.83 16.37 -5.04
CA ASN A 10 2.72 16.23 -6.50
C ASN A 10 3.35 14.92 -7.01
N ALA A 11 2.79 13.79 -6.59
CA ALA A 11 3.30 12.45 -6.92
C ALA A 11 3.48 12.22 -8.43
N SER A 12 2.63 12.79 -9.27
CA SER A 12 2.74 12.64 -10.73
C SER A 12 4.07 13.17 -11.28
N ALA A 13 4.66 14.19 -10.65
CA ALA A 13 5.96 14.75 -11.04
C ALA A 13 7.12 14.25 -10.15
N ASN A 14 6.85 14.02 -8.86
CA ASN A 14 7.89 13.87 -7.86
C ASN A 14 7.97 12.49 -7.22
N LEU A 15 7.05 11.55 -7.48
CA LEU A 15 7.04 10.26 -6.78
C LEU A 15 8.33 9.46 -6.96
N VAL A 16 8.91 9.50 -8.16
CA VAL A 16 10.04 8.66 -8.57
C VAL A 16 11.21 9.53 -9.01
N LEU A 17 12.45 9.15 -8.65
CA LEU A 17 13.66 9.77 -9.19
C LEU A 17 13.69 9.63 -10.71
N SER A 18 13.80 10.75 -11.39
CA SER A 18 14.05 10.84 -12.82
C SER A 18 15.27 11.71 -13.06
N ARG A 19 15.82 11.64 -14.28
CA ARG A 19 16.80 12.64 -14.75
C ARG A 19 16.28 14.06 -14.56
N ASP A 20 14.96 14.17 -14.57
CA ASP A 20 14.22 15.41 -14.60
C ASP A 20 13.78 15.93 -13.22
N ASN A 21 13.98 15.19 -12.14
CA ASN A 21 13.83 15.73 -10.78
C ASN A 21 15.06 15.48 -9.91
N THR A 22 16.12 14.89 -10.49
CA THR A 22 17.37 14.51 -9.81
C THR A 22 18.60 14.61 -10.73
N PRO A 23 19.16 15.80 -11.02
CA PRO A 23 20.31 15.97 -11.90
C PRO A 23 21.58 16.27 -11.09
N LEU A 24 22.72 15.87 -11.64
CA LEU A 24 24.02 16.22 -11.06
C LEU A 24 24.27 17.72 -11.22
N GLY A 25 24.35 18.46 -10.11
CA GLY A 25 24.66 19.90 -10.07
C GLY A 25 23.47 20.89 -10.02
N SER A 26 22.21 20.41 -9.99
CA SER A 26 20.91 21.17 -9.99
C SER A 26 20.74 22.16 -11.18
N ARG A 27 19.60 22.33 -11.87
CA ARG A 27 18.17 22.43 -11.53
C ARG A 27 17.34 21.88 -12.70
N ILE A 28 16.19 21.26 -12.40
CA ILE A 28 15.58 20.30 -13.30
C ILE A 28 14.21 20.68 -13.89
N VAL A 29 13.97 20.23 -15.12
CA VAL A 29 12.72 20.33 -15.89
C VAL A 29 12.37 18.93 -16.45
N CYS A 30 11.14 18.47 -16.21
CA CYS A 30 10.63 17.19 -16.72
C CYS A 30 9.72 17.33 -17.93
N ASP A 31 9.95 16.50 -18.95
CA ASP A 31 8.92 16.18 -19.93
C ASP A 31 8.11 14.98 -19.43
N GLY A 32 6.88 15.27 -19.00
CA GLY A 32 5.85 14.29 -18.70
C GLY A 32 4.51 15.01 -18.70
N GLN A 33 3.70 14.76 -19.72
CA GLN A 33 2.34 15.33 -19.85
C GLN A 33 1.57 15.23 -18.52
N PRO A 34 0.68 16.19 -18.19
CA PRO A 34 -0.21 16.06 -17.05
C PRO A 34 -1.02 14.78 -17.22
N GLY A 35 -0.64 13.74 -16.48
CA GLY A 35 -1.27 12.43 -16.61
C GLY A 35 -2.73 12.53 -16.22
N VAL A 36 -3.62 12.08 -17.12
CA VAL A 36 -5.01 11.84 -16.75
C VAL A 36 -4.99 10.82 -15.60
N PRO A 37 -5.60 11.14 -14.45
CA PRO A 37 -5.58 10.22 -13.33
C PRO A 37 -6.19 8.88 -13.75
N TYR A 38 -5.60 7.76 -13.29
CA TYR A 38 -6.14 6.43 -13.55
C TYR A 38 -7.58 6.35 -13.04
N ASP A 39 -8.51 5.87 -13.87
CA ASP A 39 -9.93 5.85 -13.49
C ASP A 39 -10.16 5.02 -12.22
N SER A 40 -9.60 3.81 -12.12
CA SER A 40 -9.75 2.95 -10.95
C SER A 40 -8.45 2.23 -10.59
N CYS A 41 -8.08 2.32 -9.31
CA CYS A 41 -6.89 1.71 -8.73
C CYS A 41 -7.23 0.87 -7.50
N ALA A 42 -6.43 -0.17 -7.26
CA ALA A 42 -6.35 -0.87 -5.99
C ALA A 42 -4.98 -0.72 -5.36
N VAL A 43 -4.95 -0.51 -4.05
CA VAL A 43 -3.73 -0.67 -3.27
C VAL A 43 -4.00 -1.78 -2.26
N VAL A 44 -3.09 -2.74 -2.22
CA VAL A 44 -3.18 -3.98 -1.44
C VAL A 44 -2.10 -3.92 -0.35
N GLY A 45 -2.57 -3.72 0.88
CA GLY A 45 -1.76 -3.87 2.08
C GLY A 45 -1.58 -5.34 2.44
N ASN A 46 -0.65 -5.60 3.36
CA ASN A 46 -0.30 -6.98 3.73
C ASN A 46 -1.14 -7.56 4.87
N GLY A 47 -2.13 -6.84 5.39
CA GLY A 47 -2.88 -7.23 6.60
C GLY A 47 -3.55 -8.59 6.48
N GLY A 48 -3.58 -9.33 7.59
CA GLY A 48 -4.18 -10.67 7.67
C GLY A 48 -5.66 -10.74 7.32
N ILE A 49 -6.37 -9.60 7.32
CA ILE A 49 -7.78 -9.50 6.92
C ILE A 49 -8.04 -9.97 5.48
N LEU A 50 -7.02 -10.04 4.62
CA LEU A 50 -7.16 -10.60 3.27
C LEU A 50 -7.23 -12.12 3.24
N ARG A 51 -6.85 -12.81 4.32
CA ARG A 51 -6.88 -14.26 4.36
C ARG A 51 -8.32 -14.74 4.21
N ASN A 52 -8.57 -15.59 3.22
CA ASN A 52 -9.89 -16.12 2.86
C ASN A 52 -10.94 -15.05 2.46
N SER A 53 -10.51 -13.87 2.04
CA SER A 53 -11.40 -12.77 1.58
C SER A 53 -11.97 -12.97 0.18
N SER A 54 -11.40 -13.89 -0.61
CA SER A 54 -11.74 -14.12 -2.03
C SER A 54 -11.65 -12.86 -2.91
N CYS A 55 -10.83 -11.88 -2.51
CA CYS A 55 -10.71 -10.60 -3.22
C CYS A 55 -9.81 -10.59 -4.46
N GLY A 56 -9.09 -11.68 -4.76
CA GLY A 56 -8.19 -11.76 -5.91
C GLY A 56 -8.83 -11.32 -7.24
N PRO A 57 -9.95 -11.94 -7.67
CA PRO A 57 -10.61 -11.57 -8.92
C PRO A 57 -11.10 -10.11 -8.99
N GLU A 58 -11.45 -9.49 -7.85
CA GLU A 58 -11.85 -8.08 -7.82
C GLU A 58 -10.64 -7.15 -7.93
N ILE A 59 -9.53 -7.50 -7.26
CA ILE A 59 -8.26 -6.75 -7.28
C ILE A 59 -7.66 -6.79 -8.69
N ASP A 60 -7.65 -7.94 -9.36
CA ASP A 60 -7.03 -8.13 -10.68
C ASP A 60 -7.74 -7.36 -11.81
N ARG A 61 -8.98 -6.91 -11.58
CA ARG A 61 -9.75 -6.09 -12.54
C ARG A 61 -9.35 -4.61 -12.54
N ARG A 62 -8.47 -4.20 -11.63
CA ARG A 62 -8.11 -2.79 -11.42
C ARG A 62 -6.97 -2.40 -12.37
N ARG A 63 -6.99 -1.16 -12.89
CA ARG A 63 -5.99 -0.70 -13.86
C ARG A 63 -4.61 -0.49 -13.27
N LEU A 64 -4.54 -0.22 -11.97
CA LEU A 64 -3.30 -0.10 -11.21
C LEU A 64 -3.47 -0.85 -9.89
N THR A 65 -2.63 -1.86 -9.67
CA THR A 65 -2.59 -2.64 -8.44
C THR A 65 -1.23 -2.49 -7.80
N GLY A 66 -1.17 -1.89 -6.60
CA GLY A 66 0.06 -1.74 -5.83
C GLY A 66 0.09 -2.69 -4.64
N ALA A 67 1.15 -3.49 -4.49
CA ALA A 67 1.34 -4.41 -3.37
C ALA A 67 2.73 -4.23 -2.73
N SER A 68 2.82 -4.40 -1.42
CA SER A 68 4.10 -4.25 -0.70
C SER A 68 4.82 -5.59 -0.50
N LEU A 69 6.03 -5.74 -1.03
CA LEU A 69 6.87 -6.93 -0.85
C LEU A 69 7.85 -6.75 0.32
N PRO A 70 7.87 -7.66 1.32
CA PRO A 70 8.80 -7.56 2.44
C PRO A 70 10.23 -7.98 2.04
N ALA A 71 11.18 -7.04 2.05
CA ALA A 71 12.59 -7.28 1.72
C ALA A 71 13.26 -8.40 2.57
N ARG A 72 12.80 -8.60 3.81
CA ARG A 72 13.29 -9.67 4.70
C ARG A 72 13.04 -11.07 4.16
N ARG A 73 11.99 -11.26 3.35
CA ARG A 73 11.65 -12.54 2.72
C ARG A 73 12.82 -13.09 1.89
N PHE A 74 13.62 -12.21 1.30
CA PHE A 74 14.73 -12.56 0.43
C PHE A 74 16.12 -12.38 1.08
N ARG A 75 16.19 -12.25 2.42
CA ARG A 75 17.44 -12.18 3.20
C ARG A 75 18.50 -11.23 2.62
N GLY A 76 18.08 -10.04 2.17
CA GLY A 76 18.99 -9.05 1.57
C GLY A 76 19.60 -9.48 0.24
N LEU A 77 18.95 -10.38 -0.49
CA LEU A 77 19.32 -10.81 -1.85
C LEU A 77 20.70 -11.47 -2.01
N GLY A 78 21.37 -11.88 -0.92
CA GLY A 78 22.66 -12.58 -1.02
C GLY A 78 22.56 -13.93 -1.75
N ARG A 79 21.77 -14.88 -1.22
CA ARG A 79 21.54 -16.21 -1.83
C ARG A 79 20.17 -16.37 -2.50
N TRP A 80 19.34 -15.33 -2.49
CA TRP A 80 17.92 -15.39 -2.89
C TRP A 80 17.62 -14.61 -4.17
N ARG A 81 18.65 -14.36 -5.00
CA ARG A 81 18.54 -13.58 -6.24
C ARG A 81 17.55 -14.19 -7.24
N ARG A 82 17.70 -15.48 -7.53
CA ARG A 82 16.81 -16.23 -8.44
C ARG A 82 15.36 -16.30 -7.90
N PRO A 83 15.10 -16.74 -6.65
CA PRO A 83 13.75 -16.72 -6.09
C PRO A 83 13.11 -15.33 -6.08
N PHE A 84 13.90 -14.27 -5.89
CA PHE A 84 13.40 -12.90 -5.98
C PHE A 84 13.00 -12.53 -7.42
N ALA A 85 13.86 -12.79 -8.40
CA ALA A 85 13.58 -12.51 -9.80
C ALA A 85 12.35 -13.28 -10.32
N GLU A 86 12.21 -14.55 -9.94
CA GLU A 86 11.04 -15.38 -10.26
C GLU A 86 9.76 -14.85 -9.60
N ALA A 87 9.83 -14.47 -8.32
CA ALA A 87 8.69 -13.91 -7.60
C ALA A 87 8.23 -12.57 -8.18
N VAL A 88 9.15 -11.71 -8.60
CA VAL A 88 8.82 -10.44 -9.28
C VAL A 88 8.34 -10.71 -10.71
N GLY A 89 8.96 -11.65 -11.42
CA GLY A 89 8.59 -12.04 -12.78
C GLY A 89 7.18 -12.60 -12.90
N ALA A 90 6.64 -13.22 -11.84
CA ALA A 90 5.24 -13.66 -11.79
C ALA A 90 4.22 -12.51 -11.97
N TYR A 91 4.63 -11.25 -11.73
CA TYR A 91 3.81 -10.06 -11.97
C TYR A 91 3.98 -9.46 -13.37
N GLY A 92 4.77 -10.09 -14.26
CA GLY A 92 5.01 -9.62 -15.62
C GLY A 92 5.79 -8.31 -15.66
N ALA A 93 5.39 -7.39 -16.55
CA ALA A 93 6.03 -6.08 -16.73
C ALA A 93 5.64 -5.06 -15.64
N ALA A 94 5.75 -5.47 -14.37
CA ALA A 94 5.37 -4.66 -13.22
C ALA A 94 6.36 -3.52 -12.93
N LEU A 95 5.86 -2.47 -12.27
CA LEU A 95 6.70 -1.40 -11.72
C LEU A 95 7.01 -1.71 -10.24
N LEU A 96 8.28 -1.93 -9.93
CA LEU A 96 8.76 -2.10 -8.56
C LEU A 96 9.17 -0.75 -7.98
N LEU A 97 8.29 -0.13 -7.19
CA LEU A 97 8.56 1.13 -6.48
C LEU A 97 9.37 0.88 -5.21
N VAL A 98 10.58 1.43 -5.12
CA VAL A 98 11.53 1.15 -4.04
C VAL A 98 11.93 2.44 -3.31
N PRO A 99 11.63 2.58 -2.00
CA PRO A 99 12.08 3.71 -1.19
C PRO A 99 13.55 3.57 -0.78
N ALA A 100 14.45 3.48 -1.76
CA ALA A 100 15.87 3.17 -1.57
C ALA A 100 16.61 4.17 -0.68
N PHE A 101 16.18 5.44 -0.73
CA PHE A 101 16.83 6.56 -0.05
C PHE A 101 16.12 6.98 1.24
N SER A 102 15.14 6.21 1.72
CA SER A 102 14.53 6.49 3.03
C SER A 102 15.49 6.30 4.20
N PHE A 103 16.46 5.37 4.08
CA PHE A 103 17.54 5.19 5.04
C PHE A 103 18.79 4.66 4.33
N ALA A 104 19.97 5.07 4.80
CA ALA A 104 21.25 4.62 4.26
C ALA A 104 21.39 3.08 4.19
N ALA A 105 20.79 2.36 5.15
CA ALA A 105 20.81 0.89 5.20
C ALA A 105 20.04 0.22 4.05
N TYR A 106 19.14 0.93 3.35
CA TYR A 106 18.33 0.38 2.27
C TYR A 106 18.92 0.59 0.88
N THR A 107 19.83 1.54 0.71
CA THR A 107 20.43 1.87 -0.58
C THR A 107 21.09 0.65 -1.21
N ALA A 108 21.98 -0.03 -0.49
CA ALA A 108 22.74 -1.17 -1.02
C ALA A 108 21.83 -2.33 -1.48
N VAL A 109 20.86 -2.73 -0.65
CA VAL A 109 19.92 -3.81 -1.00
C VAL A 109 18.97 -3.41 -2.14
N SER A 110 18.66 -2.12 -2.27
CA SER A 110 17.82 -1.62 -3.36
C SER A 110 18.52 -1.67 -4.71
N PHE A 111 19.82 -1.32 -4.75
CA PHE A 111 20.65 -1.54 -5.94
C PHE A 111 20.83 -3.03 -6.25
N GLN A 112 21.01 -3.88 -5.24
CA GLN A 112 21.06 -5.33 -5.45
C GLN A 112 19.76 -5.88 -6.06
N ALA A 113 18.60 -5.33 -5.68
CA ALA A 113 17.31 -5.69 -6.27
C ALA A 113 17.26 -5.29 -7.76
N LEU A 114 17.67 -4.07 -8.10
CA LEU A 114 17.76 -3.58 -9.48
C LEU A 114 18.64 -4.50 -10.33
N TYR A 115 19.91 -4.69 -9.94
CA TYR A 115 20.86 -5.51 -10.71
C TYR A 115 20.44 -6.98 -10.79
N THR A 116 19.74 -7.49 -9.77
CA THR A 116 19.19 -8.84 -9.84
C THR A 116 18.08 -8.96 -10.87
N LEU A 117 17.21 -7.96 -11.04
CA LEU A 117 16.18 -8.01 -12.07
C LEU A 117 16.79 -7.88 -13.47
N GLU A 118 17.81 -7.04 -13.63
CA GLU A 118 18.56 -6.88 -14.89
C GLU A 118 19.30 -8.16 -15.28
N ASP A 119 20.08 -8.76 -14.37
CA ASP A 119 20.85 -9.98 -14.63
C ASP A 119 19.98 -11.18 -15.05
N PHE A 120 18.74 -11.23 -14.55
CA PHE A 120 17.78 -12.30 -14.86
C PHE A 120 16.85 -11.95 -16.04
N GLY A 121 17.06 -10.81 -16.71
CA GLY A 121 16.24 -10.39 -17.85
C GLY A 121 14.76 -10.19 -17.50
N SER A 122 14.47 -9.74 -16.27
CA SER A 122 13.10 -9.55 -15.82
C SER A 122 12.41 -8.43 -16.61
N PRO A 123 11.14 -8.61 -17.02
CA PRO A 123 10.36 -7.54 -17.65
C PRO A 123 9.94 -6.44 -16.65
N ALA A 124 10.13 -6.65 -15.35
CA ALA A 124 9.80 -5.68 -14.32
C ALA A 124 10.79 -4.51 -14.30
N ARG A 125 10.28 -3.29 -14.10
CA ARG A 125 11.09 -2.07 -14.03
C ARG A 125 11.17 -1.59 -12.59
N THR A 126 12.40 -1.40 -12.10
CA THR A 126 12.62 -0.83 -10.77
C THR A 126 12.64 0.69 -10.85
N LEU A 127 11.86 1.34 -9.98
CA LEU A 127 11.74 2.79 -9.87
C LEU A 127 12.02 3.21 -8.43
N PHE A 128 13.00 4.09 -8.22
CA PHE A 128 13.34 4.55 -6.88
C PHE A 128 12.47 5.75 -6.49
N MET A 129 11.85 5.71 -5.31
CA MET A 129 11.06 6.84 -4.81
C MET A 129 11.96 8.03 -4.51
N ASN A 130 11.51 9.23 -4.86
CA ASN A 130 12.25 10.46 -4.60
C ASN A 130 12.24 10.77 -3.09
N PRO A 131 13.41 10.89 -2.41
CA PRO A 131 13.47 11.19 -0.99
C PRO A 131 12.88 12.56 -0.64
N GLU A 132 12.90 13.54 -1.56
CA GLU A 132 12.26 14.84 -1.33
C GLU A 132 10.73 14.72 -1.31
N TYR A 133 10.14 13.94 -2.21
CA TYR A 133 8.71 13.64 -2.17
C TYR A 133 8.33 12.97 -0.84
N LEU A 134 9.13 11.98 -0.40
CA LEU A 134 8.90 11.30 0.87
C LEU A 134 9.00 12.25 2.08
N ALA A 135 9.97 13.18 2.08
CA ALA A 135 10.13 14.18 3.13
C ALA A 135 8.96 15.19 3.16
N ARG A 136 8.50 15.65 1.99
CA ARG A 136 7.32 16.54 1.88
C ARG A 136 6.06 15.84 2.35
N LEU A 137 5.90 14.56 2.00
CA LEU A 137 4.78 13.74 2.44
C LEU A 137 4.78 13.58 3.97
N ASP A 138 5.92 13.24 4.56
CA ASP A 138 6.08 13.17 6.02
C ASP A 138 5.75 14.51 6.70
N GLY A 139 6.27 15.63 6.18
CA GLY A 139 5.96 16.97 6.67
C GLY A 139 4.46 17.31 6.61
N HIS A 140 3.80 16.97 5.50
CA HIS A 140 2.35 17.16 5.34
C HIS A 140 1.57 16.40 6.40
N TRP A 141 1.88 15.13 6.64
CA TRP A 141 1.12 14.32 7.61
C TRP A 141 1.45 14.68 9.06
N ARG A 142 2.68 15.11 9.36
CA ARG A 142 3.06 15.66 10.68
C ARG A 142 2.27 16.91 11.03
N SER A 143 2.02 17.81 10.07
CA SER A 143 1.20 19.00 10.30
C SER A 143 -0.28 18.67 10.53
N HIS A 144 -0.74 17.49 10.07
CA HIS A 144 -2.08 16.97 10.30
C HIS A 144 -2.17 15.97 11.49
N GLY A 145 -1.15 15.99 12.35
CA GLY A 145 -1.14 15.27 13.62
C GLY A 145 -0.75 13.79 13.54
N LEU A 146 -0.24 13.31 12.40
CA LEU A 146 0.32 11.96 12.28
C LEU A 146 1.86 12.05 12.40
N ARG A 147 2.43 11.60 13.52
CA ARG A 147 3.86 11.80 13.85
C ARG A 147 4.63 10.51 14.17
N PRO A 148 4.63 9.49 13.29
CA PRO A 148 5.46 8.32 13.48
C PRO A 148 6.94 8.64 13.25
N ASN A 149 7.83 7.74 13.68
CA ASN A 149 9.23 7.78 13.28
C ASN A 149 9.39 7.65 11.75
N ARG A 150 8.48 6.91 11.10
CA ARG A 150 8.36 6.82 9.64
C ARG A 150 6.95 6.41 9.22
N LEU A 151 6.43 6.99 8.14
CA LEU A 151 5.22 6.49 7.47
C LEU A 151 5.41 5.07 6.92
N SER A 152 4.42 4.20 7.05
CA SER A 152 4.50 2.85 6.48
C SER A 152 4.60 2.89 4.94
N SER A 153 5.20 1.85 4.34
CA SER A 153 5.23 1.72 2.88
C SER A 153 3.81 1.71 2.28
N GLY A 154 2.85 1.13 2.99
CA GLY A 154 1.45 1.18 2.62
C GLY A 154 0.92 2.61 2.59
N PHE A 155 1.20 3.41 3.61
CA PHE A 155 0.73 4.79 3.70
C PHE A 155 1.36 5.71 2.65
N MET A 156 2.65 5.50 2.34
CA MET A 156 3.33 6.19 1.24
C MET A 156 2.68 5.87 -0.12
N LEU A 157 2.38 4.59 -0.37
CA LEU A 157 1.74 4.14 -1.62
C LEU A 157 0.28 4.58 -1.73
N VAL A 158 -0.48 4.58 -0.64
CA VAL A 158 -1.86 5.10 -0.61
C VAL A 158 -1.86 6.60 -0.88
N SER A 159 -0.95 7.36 -0.28
CA SER A 159 -0.86 8.81 -0.49
C SER A 159 -0.55 9.14 -1.95
N SER A 160 0.39 8.44 -2.57
CA SER A 160 0.70 8.66 -3.99
C SER A 160 -0.46 8.23 -4.90
N ALA A 161 -1.13 7.11 -4.60
CA ALA A 161 -2.30 6.66 -5.36
C ALA A 161 -3.49 7.63 -5.24
N LEU A 162 -3.65 8.33 -4.10
CA LEU A 162 -4.65 9.39 -3.94
C LEU A 162 -4.38 10.60 -4.84
N GLU A 163 -3.14 10.83 -5.24
CA GLU A 163 -2.79 11.92 -6.18
C GLU A 163 -2.99 11.48 -7.65
N MET A 164 -2.90 10.17 -7.93
CA MET A 164 -2.84 9.63 -9.29
C MET A 164 -4.10 8.90 -9.77
N CYS A 165 -5.04 8.57 -8.89
CA CYS A 165 -6.21 7.75 -9.21
C CYS A 165 -7.53 8.48 -8.93
N ARG A 166 -8.50 8.45 -9.86
CA ARG A 166 -9.86 9.00 -9.61
C ARG A 166 -10.61 8.21 -8.55
N HIS A 167 -10.67 6.89 -8.70
CA HIS A 167 -11.28 5.97 -7.74
C HIS A 167 -10.22 5.05 -7.13
N LEU A 168 -9.97 5.17 -5.83
CA LEU A 168 -9.00 4.37 -5.12
C LEU A 168 -9.71 3.42 -4.16
N THR A 169 -9.45 2.11 -4.28
CA THR A 169 -9.91 1.11 -3.31
C THR A 169 -8.72 0.50 -2.58
N LEU A 170 -8.81 0.43 -1.26
CA LEU A 170 -7.79 -0.15 -0.38
C LEU A 170 -8.25 -1.53 0.08
N TYR A 171 -7.36 -2.50 0.00
CA TYR A 171 -7.57 -3.88 0.47
C TYR A 171 -6.45 -4.25 1.46
N GLY A 172 -6.76 -4.96 2.53
CA GLY A 172 -5.71 -5.47 3.44
C GLY A 172 -5.04 -4.41 4.32
N PHE A 173 -5.62 -3.22 4.45
CA PHE A 173 -5.17 -2.18 5.37
C PHE A 173 -5.87 -2.31 6.72
N TRP A 174 -5.41 -3.28 7.52
CA TRP A 174 -5.95 -3.56 8.85
C TRP A 174 -4.81 -3.83 9.84
N PRO A 175 -4.52 -2.89 10.77
CA PRO A 175 -3.37 -3.01 11.66
C PRO A 175 -3.68 -3.72 12.98
N PHE A 176 -4.89 -4.26 13.16
CA PHE A 176 -5.36 -4.81 14.43
C PHE A 176 -5.26 -6.36 14.44
N PRO A 177 -5.05 -6.96 15.62
CA PRO A 177 -4.84 -8.41 15.77
C PRO A 177 -6.12 -9.23 15.66
N SER A 178 -7.28 -8.60 15.59
CA SER A 178 -8.58 -9.25 15.43
C SER A 178 -9.37 -8.55 14.35
N ASP A 179 -10.24 -9.28 13.66
CA ASP A 179 -11.18 -8.70 12.70
C ASP A 179 -12.33 -7.94 13.40
N PRO A 180 -13.23 -7.27 12.64
CA PRO A 180 -14.36 -6.56 13.24
C PRO A 180 -15.32 -7.46 14.04
N GLU A 181 -15.33 -8.77 13.79
CA GLU A 181 -16.12 -9.76 14.54
C GLU A 181 -15.39 -10.30 15.78
N GLY A 182 -14.18 -9.81 16.07
CA GLY A 182 -13.36 -10.20 17.21
C GLY A 182 -12.58 -11.50 17.02
N ARG A 183 -12.58 -12.09 15.82
CA ARG A 183 -11.82 -13.31 15.52
C ARG A 183 -10.33 -12.96 15.36
N PRO A 184 -9.40 -13.78 15.90
CA PRO A 184 -7.97 -13.53 15.77
C PRO A 184 -7.52 -13.54 14.32
N LEU A 185 -6.71 -12.54 13.96
CA LEU A 185 -6.07 -12.42 12.65
C LEU A 185 -4.54 -12.49 12.78
N PRO A 186 -3.86 -13.14 11.81
CA PRO A 186 -2.42 -12.98 11.70
C PRO A 186 -2.08 -11.54 11.32
N HIS A 187 -0.85 -11.10 11.63
CA HIS A 187 -0.44 -9.75 11.23
C HIS A 187 -0.43 -9.58 9.69
N HIS A 188 0.14 -10.56 8.98
CA HIS A 188 0.12 -10.58 7.51
C HIS A 188 -0.79 -11.68 6.96
N TYR A 189 -1.23 -11.55 5.70
CA TYR A 189 -2.01 -12.62 5.05
C TYR A 189 -1.16 -13.86 4.68
N TYR A 190 0.17 -13.73 4.60
CA TYR A 190 1.11 -14.79 4.22
C TYR A 190 1.97 -15.34 5.38
N ASP A 191 2.01 -14.65 6.53
CA ASP A 191 2.73 -15.08 7.73
C ASP A 191 2.13 -14.44 9.00
N ASN A 192 2.68 -14.75 10.18
CA ASN A 192 2.26 -14.12 11.43
C ASN A 192 3.40 -13.32 12.11
N GLN A 193 4.29 -12.70 11.31
CA GLN A 193 5.39 -11.92 11.86
C GLN A 193 4.93 -10.52 12.26
N PRO A 194 5.08 -10.10 13.53
CA PRO A 194 4.71 -8.77 13.95
C PRO A 194 5.67 -7.71 13.36
N PRO A 195 5.22 -6.46 13.23
CA PRO A 195 6.07 -5.37 12.79
C PRO A 195 7.11 -5.06 13.86
N ARG A 196 8.20 -4.38 13.47
CA ARG A 196 9.11 -3.78 14.46
C ARG A 196 8.35 -2.70 15.22
N SER A 197 8.23 -2.87 16.54
CA SER A 197 7.60 -1.89 17.41
C SER A 197 8.29 -0.52 17.32
N GLY A 198 7.51 0.56 17.38
CA GLY A 198 8.01 1.94 17.44
C GLY A 198 8.50 2.55 16.13
N VAL A 199 8.37 1.87 14.98
CA VAL A 199 8.78 2.44 13.67
C VAL A 199 7.62 3.19 13.00
N HIS A 200 6.46 2.55 12.95
CA HIS A 200 5.25 3.04 12.27
C HIS A 200 4.11 3.19 13.28
N ALA A 201 3.22 4.15 13.04
CA ALA A 201 1.99 4.32 13.80
C ALA A 201 0.79 3.79 12.99
N MET A 202 0.80 2.49 12.67
CA MET A 202 -0.19 1.91 11.75
C MET A 202 -1.66 2.07 12.21
N PRO A 203 -1.99 1.99 13.52
CA PRO A 203 -3.33 2.33 13.99
C PRO A 203 -3.72 3.77 13.68
N GLU A 204 -2.82 4.74 13.86
CA GLU A 204 -3.07 6.14 13.54
C GLU A 204 -3.17 6.37 12.03
N GLU A 205 -2.31 5.73 11.23
CA GLU A 205 -2.42 5.70 9.76
C GLU A 205 -3.80 5.17 9.32
N PHE A 206 -4.28 4.10 9.96
CA PHE A 206 -5.59 3.53 9.69
C PHE A 206 -6.73 4.52 9.94
N THR A 207 -6.67 5.32 11.01
CA THR A 207 -7.68 6.37 11.25
C THR A 207 -7.76 7.37 10.10
N ARG A 208 -6.66 7.61 9.38
CA ARG A 208 -6.66 8.50 8.21
C ARG A 208 -7.31 7.84 7.01
N TYR A 209 -7.05 6.54 6.77
CA TYR A 209 -7.78 5.78 5.75
C TYR A 209 -9.28 5.79 6.03
N LEU A 210 -9.69 5.54 7.27
CA LEU A 210 -11.09 5.55 7.68
C LEU A 210 -11.72 6.93 7.48
N GLY A 211 -11.05 8.00 7.93
CA GLY A 211 -11.55 9.37 7.71
C GLY A 211 -11.71 9.71 6.22
N MET A 212 -10.73 9.33 5.39
CA MET A 212 -10.82 9.51 3.95
C MET A 212 -11.90 8.63 3.31
N HIS A 213 -12.16 7.45 3.85
CA HIS A 213 -13.25 6.59 3.41
C HIS A 213 -14.61 7.23 3.66
N LEU A 214 -14.84 7.74 4.87
CA LEU A 214 -16.07 8.41 5.27
C LEU A 214 -16.31 9.71 4.47
N GLN A 215 -15.25 10.38 4.04
CA GLN A 215 -15.31 11.57 3.18
C GLN A 215 -15.48 11.25 1.69
N GLY A 216 -15.56 9.97 1.31
CA GLY A 216 -15.65 9.56 -0.10
C GLY A 216 -14.35 9.77 -0.90
N ALA A 217 -13.25 10.12 -0.25
CA ALA A 217 -11.96 10.33 -0.92
C ALA A 217 -11.33 9.00 -1.37
N LEU A 218 -11.59 7.89 -0.69
CA LEU A 218 -11.20 6.54 -1.09
C LEU A 218 -12.25 5.51 -0.62
N ARG A 219 -12.15 4.26 -1.09
CA ARG A 219 -12.93 3.14 -0.56
C ARG A 219 -12.02 2.24 0.27
N LEU A 220 -12.30 2.06 1.56
CA LEU A 220 -11.60 1.09 2.40
C LEU A 220 -12.41 -0.22 2.44
N HIS A 221 -11.88 -1.29 1.85
CA HIS A 221 -12.53 -2.60 1.82
C HIS A 221 -11.96 -3.50 2.93
N LEU A 222 -12.82 -3.88 3.88
CA LEU A 222 -12.47 -4.68 5.06
C LEU A 222 -13.18 -6.05 5.11
N GLY A 223 -14.08 -6.32 4.17
CA GLY A 223 -14.84 -7.57 4.13
C GLY A 223 -14.31 -8.56 3.09
N CYS A 224 -15.16 -9.53 2.72
CA CYS A 224 -14.91 -10.36 1.54
C CYS A 224 -15.46 -9.69 0.28
N CYS A 225 -14.92 -10.11 -0.86
CA CYS A 225 -15.36 -9.65 -2.16
C CYS A 225 -16.41 -10.58 -2.82
N GLN A 226 -16.67 -11.75 -2.24
CA GLN A 226 -17.67 -12.71 -2.70
C GLN A 226 -18.42 -13.32 -1.51
N GLU A 227 -19.72 -13.54 -1.66
CA GLU A 227 -20.54 -14.26 -0.68
C GLU A 227 -20.24 -15.77 -0.76
N GLY A 228 -19.92 -16.37 0.38
CA GLY A 228 -19.61 -17.80 0.49
C GLY A 228 -19.52 -18.24 1.96
N PRO A 229 -19.55 -19.56 2.26
CA PRO A 229 -19.67 -20.08 3.62
C PRO A 229 -18.49 -19.74 4.56
N SER A 230 -17.36 -19.27 4.02
CA SER A 230 -16.22 -18.75 4.80
C SER A 230 -16.29 -17.24 5.08
N CYS A 231 -17.31 -16.55 4.57
CA CYS A 231 -17.46 -15.11 4.67
C CYS A 231 -18.53 -14.74 5.70
N CYS A 232 -18.10 -14.22 6.84
CA CYS A 232 -19.00 -13.55 7.78
C CYS A 232 -18.90 -12.04 7.54
N HIS A 233 -20.05 -11.40 7.36
CA HIS A 233 -20.27 -10.02 6.93
C HIS A 233 -19.41 -8.95 7.64
N VAL A 234 -18.91 -7.96 6.89
CA VAL A 234 -18.48 -6.67 7.47
C VAL A 234 -19.38 -5.54 6.96
N TRP A 235 -20.17 -4.96 7.87
CA TRP A 235 -20.82 -3.66 7.69
C TRP A 235 -20.82 -2.90 9.01
N VAL A 236 -20.18 -1.71 9.06
CA VAL A 236 -20.48 -0.69 10.08
C VAL A 236 -20.38 0.68 9.41
N PRO A 237 -21.50 1.41 9.33
CA PRO A 237 -21.62 2.60 10.15
C PRO A 237 -22.99 2.67 10.83
N ASN A 238 -23.03 2.81 12.15
CA ASN A 238 -24.12 3.52 12.80
C ASN A 238 -23.53 4.67 13.62
N GLY A 239 -23.83 5.89 13.17
CA GLY A 239 -23.91 7.06 14.05
C GLY A 239 -25.03 6.87 15.09
N PRO A 240 -25.22 7.84 16.00
CA PRO A 240 -25.96 7.61 17.23
C PRO A 240 -27.46 7.57 16.97
N ALA A 241 -28.04 6.37 16.88
CA ALA A 241 -29.43 6.07 17.23
C ALA A 241 -29.63 4.56 17.27
N SER A 242 -29.71 4.02 18.50
CA SER A 242 -30.53 2.88 18.92
C SER A 242 -31.08 1.92 17.84
N VAL A 243 -30.54 0.68 17.72
CA VAL A 243 -31.29 -0.60 17.65
C VAL A 243 -30.34 -1.77 18.01
N SER A 244 -30.85 -2.72 18.80
CA SER A 244 -30.22 -3.86 19.49
C SER A 244 -29.43 -4.89 18.64
N PRO A 245 -28.47 -5.63 19.25
CA PRO A 245 -27.72 -6.70 18.59
C PRO A 245 -28.40 -8.05 18.80
N LEU A 246 -29.02 -8.63 17.75
CA LEU A 246 -29.40 -10.05 17.72
C LEU A 246 -29.71 -10.45 16.27
N ALA A 247 -28.71 -10.94 15.54
CA ALA A 247 -28.91 -11.79 14.38
C ALA A 247 -27.87 -12.92 14.43
N SER A 248 -28.34 -14.06 14.95
CA SER A 248 -27.63 -15.31 15.14
C SER A 248 -27.37 -16.01 13.80
N CYS A 249 -26.12 -16.45 13.57
CA CYS A 249 -25.82 -17.50 12.60
C CYS A 249 -26.57 -18.78 12.98
N ARG A 250 -27.63 -19.13 12.24
CA ARG A 250 -28.09 -20.53 12.15
C ARG A 250 -27.36 -21.17 10.98
N ALA A 251 -26.49 -22.12 11.33
CA ALA A 251 -25.87 -23.05 10.40
C ALA A 251 -26.94 -23.72 9.52
N CYS A 252 -26.74 -23.73 8.21
CA CYS A 252 -27.44 -24.61 7.30
C CYS A 252 -27.06 -26.06 7.65
N ARG A 253 -27.99 -26.77 8.30
CA ARG A 253 -28.13 -28.22 8.16
C ARG A 253 -29.17 -28.47 7.08
N GLY A 254 -28.82 -29.30 6.10
CA GLY A 254 -29.61 -29.74 4.97
C GLY A 254 -28.70 -30.45 4.01
#